data_AF-A0AAJ7ED08-F1
#
_entry.id   AF-A0AAJ7ED08-F1
#
_cell.length_a   1.000
_cell.length_b   1.000
_cell.length_c   1.000
_cell.angle_alpha   90.00
_cell.angle_beta   90.00
_cell.angle_gamma   90.00
#
_symmetry.space_group_name_H-M   'P 1'
#
loop_
_entity.id
_entity.type
_entity.pdbx_description
1 polymer ?
#
loop_
_entity_poly.entity_id
_entity_poly.type
_entity_poly.pdbx_seq_one_letter_code
_entity_poly.pdbx_strand_id
1 'polypeptide(L)'
;MDKDTHSVIINVSKQRRFSTEEKKEKIKNFSTVTPKRTHNRIISKPSEATLKVYAIPENKPLPVLQLKNDCTLLSYKFYSKIQDYHRQRKQFSIPIHKKHKILSTDYRQRLHVEASTEKIKTILDVDEDFYNCINGRIFKHEQGAQYKSLKINFNKKLHIKQQVGHVRDCALNIELNQKKELEIYNNALRQVTDQAKYFDQFISEDYRKSMMLLEQGDKLISEVDKIKTELENLAGETFFITSKLIGLDYRYGLLQKYGRFLYYLSPPSWRAGNRDFARSVEIEAKGFDLGVSSEEDTFTVIYEKLRKECSKFVKPALYFTEPKDLMDVFERIEQQQLNHFTHVSHFSPYTKMLNESIKLLEDNVAEESVLVSETITYFKELVEFSEQRCLFLEEKFFKILHGLFYESVGTKDVLKLFFHLEFCYEKVYAEKPINKDMIAVAESLEAFYLDYSKRLDALRSDTVDRAVNICLETERRQARNAIKAAKELKLFNLLERNLLRAHGLPPKITPPVLPMTTTKQAKITSKPRRNCKE
;
A
#
# COMPACT_ATOMS: atom_id res chain seq x y z
N MET A 1 -38.04 33.20 8.98
CA MET A 1 -37.73 33.27 7.54
C MET A 1 -38.22 31.96 6.95
N ASP A 2 -39.53 31.92 6.75
CA ASP A 2 -40.27 30.85 6.11
C ASP A 2 -39.83 30.73 4.66
N LYS A 3 -39.50 29.52 4.20
CA LYS A 3 -39.52 29.18 2.78
C LYS A 3 -39.95 27.73 2.55
N ASP A 4 -41.09 27.66 1.86
CA ASP A 4 -41.38 26.76 0.75
C ASP A 4 -41.71 25.31 1.05
N THR A 5 -42.92 25.13 1.57
CA THR A 5 -43.80 24.03 1.18
C THR A 5 -44.19 24.18 -0.30
N HIS A 6 -43.53 23.45 -1.20
CA HIS A 6 -44.09 22.84 -2.43
C HIS A 6 -42.96 22.15 -3.22
N SER A 7 -42.64 20.91 -2.86
CA SER A 7 -41.87 20.00 -3.72
C SER A 7 -42.60 18.68 -3.85
N VAL A 8 -43.22 18.46 -5.01
CA VAL A 8 -43.84 17.19 -5.39
C VAL A 8 -42.73 16.24 -5.83
N ILE A 9 -42.46 15.23 -5.00
CA ILE A 9 -41.52 14.15 -5.29
C ILE A 9 -42.26 13.09 -6.13
N ILE A 10 -42.00 13.05 -7.43
CA ILE A 10 -42.47 11.98 -8.30
C ILE A 10 -41.51 10.79 -8.15
N ASN A 11 -41.98 9.79 -7.42
CA ASN A 11 -41.25 8.57 -7.11
C ASN A 11 -41.42 7.56 -8.26
N VAL A 12 -40.50 7.56 -9.24
CA VAL A 12 -40.47 6.53 -10.29
C VAL A 12 -39.74 5.32 -9.77
N SER A 13 -40.51 4.27 -9.48
CA SER A 13 -39.99 3.01 -8.95
C SER A 13 -39.58 2.04 -10.06
N LYS A 14 -38.46 1.36 -9.80
CA LYS A 14 -38.00 0.05 -10.33
C LYS A 14 -37.33 0.02 -11.72
N GLN A 15 -36.00 0.09 -11.65
CA GLN A 15 -35.08 -0.71 -12.47
C GLN A 15 -35.43 -2.21 -12.35
N ARG A 16 -35.69 -2.88 -13.48
CA ARG A 16 -35.51 -4.33 -13.60
C ARG A 16 -34.07 -4.60 -13.99
N ARG A 17 -33.31 -5.20 -13.06
CA ARG A 17 -32.07 -5.92 -13.34
C ARG A 17 -32.42 -7.13 -14.20
N PHE A 18 -31.76 -7.28 -15.34
CA PHE A 18 -31.59 -8.58 -15.99
C PHE A 18 -30.11 -8.97 -15.94
N SER A 19 -29.96 -10.24 -15.57
CA SER A 19 -28.76 -11.03 -15.35
C SER A 19 -27.66 -10.88 -16.40
N THR A 20 -26.42 -10.77 -15.91
CA THR A 20 -25.19 -11.14 -16.59
C THR A 20 -25.01 -12.65 -16.55
N GLU A 21 -25.00 -13.31 -17.71
CA GLU A 21 -24.24 -14.55 -17.90
C GLU A 21 -23.56 -14.54 -19.27
N GLU A 22 -22.40 -15.20 -19.28
CA GLU A 22 -21.28 -15.04 -20.18
C GLU A 22 -21.40 -15.77 -21.54
N LYS A 23 -20.70 -15.18 -22.52
CA LYS A 23 -19.87 -15.81 -23.57
C LYS A 23 -20.46 -16.93 -24.43
N LYS A 24 -20.50 -16.67 -25.74
CA LYS A 24 -19.53 -17.29 -26.67
C LYS A 24 -19.42 -16.53 -27.98
N GLU A 25 -18.17 -16.22 -28.30
CA GLU A 25 -17.66 -15.57 -29.50
C GLU A 25 -18.03 -16.36 -30.77
N LYS A 26 -18.36 -15.66 -31.85
CA LYS A 26 -17.76 -15.91 -33.17
C LYS A 26 -17.59 -14.59 -33.92
N ILE A 27 -16.32 -14.22 -34.03
CA ILE A 27 -15.76 -13.18 -34.89
C ILE A 27 -16.06 -13.51 -36.36
N LYS A 28 -16.49 -12.51 -37.15
CA LYS A 28 -15.91 -12.22 -38.47
C LYS A 28 -16.40 -10.87 -39.01
N ASN A 29 -15.50 -9.91 -38.83
CA ASN A 29 -15.27 -8.64 -39.51
C ASN A 29 -15.99 -8.45 -40.86
N PHE A 30 -16.69 -7.32 -40.99
CA PHE A 30 -16.81 -6.61 -42.26
C PHE A 30 -16.52 -5.13 -42.05
N SER A 31 -15.39 -4.71 -42.63
CA SER A 31 -14.97 -3.32 -42.79
C SER A 31 -15.88 -2.59 -43.75
N THR A 32 -16.28 -1.40 -43.34
CA THR A 32 -16.94 -0.34 -44.10
C THR A 32 -15.97 0.32 -45.07
N VAL A 33 -16.26 0.25 -46.37
CA VAL A 33 -15.74 1.18 -47.37
C VAL A 33 -16.88 1.50 -48.34
N THR A 34 -17.33 2.75 -48.32
CA THR A 34 -18.15 3.40 -49.36
C THR A 34 -17.25 3.65 -50.59
N PRO A 35 -17.74 3.72 -51.86
CA PRO A 35 -18.45 4.92 -52.31
C PRO A 35 -19.47 4.76 -53.47
N LYS A 36 -20.33 5.78 -53.56
CA LYS A 36 -20.97 6.43 -54.73
C LYS A 36 -21.00 5.71 -56.10
N ARG A 37 -22.22 5.62 -56.69
CA ARG A 37 -22.54 5.68 -58.15
C ARG A 37 -23.96 6.25 -58.28
N THR A 38 -24.20 7.45 -58.83
CA THR A 38 -24.29 7.85 -60.25
C THR A 38 -25.04 6.88 -61.17
N HIS A 39 -26.09 7.44 -61.79
CA HIS A 39 -26.86 6.93 -62.92
C HIS A 39 -26.04 6.17 -63.95
N ASN A 40 -26.58 5.03 -64.42
CA ASN A 40 -26.79 4.79 -65.86
C ASN A 40 -27.70 3.58 -66.09
N ARG A 41 -28.67 3.80 -67.00
CA ARG A 41 -29.53 2.81 -67.63
C ARG A 41 -28.71 1.70 -68.30
N ILE A 42 -29.02 0.44 -68.03
CA ILE A 42 -28.99 -0.64 -69.04
C ILE A 42 -30.19 -1.57 -68.81
N ILE A 43 -30.85 -1.88 -69.91
CA ILE A 43 -31.99 -2.75 -70.09
C ILE A 43 -31.57 -4.22 -69.88
N SER A 44 -32.27 -4.95 -69.02
CA SER A 44 -32.35 -6.41 -69.11
C SER A 44 -33.74 -6.87 -68.64
N LYS A 45 -34.41 -7.59 -69.52
CA LYS A 45 -35.76 -8.16 -69.37
C LYS A 45 -35.87 -9.05 -68.12
N PRO A 46 -36.96 -9.00 -67.34
CA PRO A 46 -37.30 -10.06 -66.41
C PRO A 46 -38.04 -11.19 -67.13
N SER A 47 -37.58 -12.41 -66.88
CA SER A 47 -38.15 -13.69 -67.31
C SER A 47 -39.52 -13.96 -66.67
N GLU A 48 -40.39 -14.57 -67.46
CA GLU A 48 -41.72 -15.07 -67.15
C GLU A 48 -41.71 -16.10 -66.02
N ALA A 49 -42.07 -15.71 -64.79
CA ALA A 49 -42.65 -16.61 -63.78
C ALA A 49 -43.04 -15.81 -62.53
N THR A 50 -44.20 -15.15 -62.52
CA THR A 50 -45.08 -14.86 -61.36
C THR A 50 -46.10 -13.75 -61.65
N LEU A 51 -46.90 -13.89 -62.71
CA LEU A 51 -48.15 -13.15 -62.88
C LEU A 51 -49.19 -14.09 -63.51
N LYS A 52 -49.90 -14.84 -62.67
CA LYS A 52 -51.11 -15.59 -63.05
C LYS A 52 -52.19 -15.40 -61.99
N VAL A 53 -52.81 -14.21 -61.98
CA VAL A 53 -54.22 -14.04 -61.62
C VAL A 53 -54.72 -12.87 -62.47
N TYR A 54 -55.89 -13.02 -63.10
CA TYR A 54 -56.56 -12.11 -64.04
C TYR A 54 -56.16 -12.24 -65.53
N ALA A 55 -56.69 -13.28 -66.18
CA ALA A 55 -56.99 -13.23 -67.60
C ALA A 55 -58.51 -13.12 -67.78
N ILE A 56 -58.93 -12.10 -68.53
CA ILE A 56 -60.30 -11.85 -68.99
C ILE A 56 -60.58 -12.83 -70.15
N PRO A 57 -61.71 -13.57 -70.17
CA PRO A 57 -62.09 -14.34 -71.35
C PRO A 57 -62.68 -13.43 -72.43
N GLU A 58 -62.07 -13.46 -73.62
CA GLU A 58 -62.59 -12.85 -74.84
C GLU A 58 -63.80 -13.63 -75.41
N ASN A 59 -64.72 -12.87 -75.99
CA ASN A 59 -65.96 -13.32 -76.63
C ASN A 59 -65.72 -14.13 -77.91
N LYS A 60 -66.52 -15.19 -78.14
CA LYS A 60 -67.38 -15.38 -79.33
C LYS A 60 -68.30 -16.61 -79.22
N PRO A 61 -69.44 -16.63 -79.96
CA PRO A 61 -70.73 -17.14 -79.47
C PRO A 61 -71.10 -18.51 -80.03
N LEU A 62 -72.06 -19.19 -79.37
CA LEU A 62 -72.81 -20.32 -79.90
C LEU A 62 -74.27 -20.28 -79.39
N PRO A 63 -75.23 -20.93 -80.08
CA PRO A 63 -76.49 -20.34 -80.49
C PRO A 63 -77.68 -20.69 -79.60
N VAL A 64 -78.76 -19.92 -79.80
CA VAL A 64 -80.09 -20.16 -79.24
C VAL A 64 -80.69 -21.44 -79.81
N LEU A 65 -81.07 -22.39 -78.95
CA LEU A 65 -82.19 -23.30 -79.21
C LEU A 65 -82.90 -23.67 -77.89
N GLN A 66 -84.20 -23.37 -77.95
CA GLN A 66 -85.29 -23.50 -77.00
C GLN A 66 -85.34 -24.84 -76.26
N LEU A 67 -85.86 -24.86 -75.02
CA LEU A 67 -87.01 -25.68 -74.60
C LEU A 67 -87.38 -25.47 -73.11
N LYS A 68 -88.67 -25.15 -72.92
CA LYS A 68 -89.60 -25.54 -71.84
C LYS A 68 -89.44 -24.95 -70.42
N ASN A 69 -90.25 -23.91 -70.21
CA ASN A 69 -91.33 -23.77 -69.21
C ASN A 69 -91.12 -24.20 -67.76
N ASP A 70 -91.13 -23.16 -66.92
CA ASP A 70 -92.01 -22.93 -65.76
C ASP A 70 -92.01 -23.93 -64.61
N CYS A 71 -91.36 -23.52 -63.51
CA CYS A 71 -92.05 -23.20 -62.25
C CYS A 71 -91.16 -22.33 -61.33
N THR A 72 -91.64 -21.10 -61.07
CA THR A 72 -91.70 -20.44 -59.76
C THR A 72 -90.43 -20.31 -58.89
N LEU A 73 -89.87 -19.08 -58.83
CA LEU A 73 -89.63 -18.27 -57.62
C LEU A 73 -88.54 -17.20 -57.89
N LEU A 74 -88.94 -16.00 -58.35
CA LEU A 74 -88.17 -14.81 -57.98
C LEU A 74 -88.47 -14.55 -56.50
N SER A 75 -87.41 -14.38 -55.69
CA SER A 75 -87.56 -14.36 -54.24
C SER A 75 -88.52 -13.24 -53.78
N TYR A 76 -89.60 -13.63 -53.10
CA TYR A 76 -90.49 -12.74 -52.34
C TYR A 76 -89.72 -11.81 -51.39
N LYS A 77 -88.49 -12.20 -51.00
CA LYS A 77 -87.53 -11.39 -50.24
C LYS A 77 -87.11 -10.08 -50.90
N PHE A 78 -86.98 -10.02 -52.23
CA PHE A 78 -86.56 -8.80 -52.93
C PHE A 78 -87.71 -7.81 -53.12
N TYR A 79 -88.92 -8.31 -53.41
CA TYR A 79 -90.11 -7.47 -53.53
C TYR A 79 -90.54 -6.90 -52.17
N SER A 80 -90.52 -7.70 -51.09
CA SER A 80 -90.84 -7.23 -49.72
C SER A 80 -89.85 -6.14 -49.25
N LYS A 81 -88.54 -6.32 -49.49
CA LYS A 81 -87.52 -5.32 -49.10
C LYS A 81 -87.69 -3.98 -49.81
N ILE A 82 -88.06 -3.99 -51.09
CA ILE A 82 -88.31 -2.76 -51.86
C ILE A 82 -89.59 -2.07 -51.35
N GLN A 83 -90.63 -2.85 -51.05
CA GLN A 83 -91.88 -2.30 -50.53
C GLN A 83 -91.71 -1.72 -49.11
N ASP A 84 -90.91 -2.37 -48.25
CA ASP A 84 -90.58 -1.90 -46.90
C ASP A 84 -89.67 -0.67 -46.91
N TYR A 85 -88.71 -0.60 -47.83
CA TYR A 85 -87.90 0.60 -48.06
C TYR A 85 -88.76 1.81 -48.49
N HIS A 86 -89.71 1.60 -49.41
CA HIS A 86 -90.64 2.68 -49.82
C HIS A 86 -91.60 3.07 -48.68
N ARG A 87 -92.02 2.13 -47.84
CA ARG A 87 -92.89 2.38 -46.68
C ARG A 87 -92.15 3.18 -45.59
N GLN A 88 -90.90 2.84 -45.30
CA GLN A 88 -90.04 3.59 -44.35
C GLN A 88 -89.71 4.99 -44.87
N ARG A 89 -89.35 5.14 -46.15
CA ARG A 89 -89.07 6.45 -46.75
C ARG A 89 -90.29 7.40 -46.70
N LYS A 90 -91.50 6.86 -46.90
CA LYS A 90 -92.76 7.61 -46.73
C LYS A 90 -93.09 7.92 -45.26
N GLN A 91 -92.64 7.12 -44.29
CA GLN A 91 -92.81 7.40 -42.85
C GLN A 91 -91.83 8.47 -42.31
N PHE A 92 -90.62 8.54 -42.87
CA PHE A 92 -89.62 9.55 -42.51
C PHE A 92 -89.89 10.92 -43.16
N SER A 93 -90.61 10.99 -44.28
CA SER A 93 -90.98 12.24 -44.94
C SER A 93 -92.17 12.98 -44.31
N ILE A 94 -92.71 12.49 -43.18
CA ILE A 94 -93.88 13.07 -42.52
C ILE A 94 -93.46 13.77 -41.22
N PRO A 95 -93.77 15.06 -41.04
CA PRO A 95 -93.39 15.81 -39.84
C PRO A 95 -94.12 15.30 -38.58
N ILE A 96 -93.41 15.35 -37.43
CA ILE A 96 -93.75 14.64 -36.18
C ILE A 96 -95.16 14.97 -35.65
N HIS A 97 -95.62 16.22 -35.82
CA HIS A 97 -96.96 16.67 -35.37
C HIS A 97 -98.14 16.14 -36.22
N LYS A 98 -97.90 15.41 -37.33
CA LYS A 98 -98.96 14.78 -38.15
C LYS A 98 -99.08 13.26 -37.95
N LYS A 99 -98.15 12.64 -37.20
CA LYS A 99 -98.09 11.17 -37.04
C LYS A 99 -99.29 10.58 -36.28
N HIS A 100 -99.87 11.29 -35.32
CA HIS A 100 -101.02 10.83 -34.53
C HIS A 100 -102.36 10.94 -35.28
N LYS A 101 -102.51 11.89 -36.22
CA LYS A 101 -103.69 11.96 -37.10
C LYS A 101 -103.72 10.81 -38.12
N ILE A 102 -102.56 10.34 -38.59
CA ILE A 102 -102.45 9.35 -39.66
C ILE A 102 -102.89 7.94 -39.23
N LEU A 103 -102.61 7.54 -37.99
CA LEU A 103 -103.10 6.25 -37.47
C LEU A 103 -104.64 6.21 -37.46
N SER A 104 -105.31 7.33 -37.14
CA SER A 104 -106.77 7.41 -37.17
C SER A 104 -107.38 7.54 -38.58
N THR A 105 -106.64 8.12 -39.53
CA THR A 105 -107.10 8.28 -40.93
C THR A 105 -106.83 7.05 -41.79
N ASP A 106 -105.77 6.28 -41.54
CA ASP A 106 -105.45 5.05 -42.31
C ASP A 106 -106.50 3.95 -42.03
N TYR A 107 -107.00 3.83 -40.79
CA TYR A 107 -108.14 2.95 -40.49
C TYR A 107 -109.47 3.43 -41.12
N ARG A 108 -109.67 4.75 -41.32
CA ARG A 108 -110.86 5.30 -42.00
C ARG A 108 -110.77 5.25 -43.54
N GLN A 109 -109.58 5.38 -44.13
CA GLN A 109 -109.36 5.33 -45.58
C GLN A 109 -109.38 3.91 -46.14
N ARG A 110 -109.10 2.87 -45.34
CA ARG A 110 -109.24 1.46 -45.76
C ARG A 110 -110.67 0.94 -45.72
N LEU A 111 -111.60 1.69 -45.10
CA LEU A 111 -113.03 1.37 -45.00
C LEU A 111 -113.92 2.28 -45.86
N HIS A 112 -113.34 3.29 -46.54
CA HIS A 112 -114.09 4.21 -47.39
C HIS A 112 -113.88 3.88 -48.87
N VAL A 113 -114.86 3.19 -49.45
CA VAL A 113 -115.03 3.10 -50.90
C VAL A 113 -115.92 4.27 -51.30
N GLU A 114 -115.38 5.24 -52.04
CA GLU A 114 -116.20 6.24 -52.72
C GLU A 114 -117.03 5.53 -53.80
N ALA A 115 -118.33 5.44 -53.57
CA ALA A 115 -119.28 4.92 -54.54
C ALA A 115 -119.37 5.88 -55.73
N SER A 116 -118.59 5.63 -56.79
CA SER A 116 -118.81 6.32 -58.07
C SER A 116 -120.13 5.83 -58.65
N THR A 117 -121.14 6.70 -58.62
CA THR A 117 -122.50 6.51 -59.12
C THR A 117 -122.61 6.54 -60.65
N GLU A 118 -121.61 6.01 -61.35
CA GLU A 118 -121.68 5.78 -62.78
C GLU A 118 -121.79 4.28 -63.02
N LYS A 119 -123.02 3.82 -63.29
CA LYS A 119 -123.29 2.49 -63.83
C LYS A 119 -122.40 2.29 -65.06
N ILE A 120 -121.30 1.56 -64.88
CA ILE A 120 -120.47 1.04 -65.96
C ILE A 120 -121.37 0.10 -66.76
N LYS A 121 -121.89 0.60 -67.89
CA LYS A 121 -122.63 -0.17 -68.89
C LYS A 121 -121.68 -1.23 -69.46
N THR A 122 -121.85 -2.47 -69.05
CA THR A 122 -121.12 -3.61 -69.60
C THR A 122 -121.93 -4.24 -70.75
N ILE A 123 -121.28 -5.02 -71.62
CA ILE A 123 -121.76 -5.52 -72.94
C ILE A 123 -123.07 -6.36 -72.89
N LEU A 124 -123.67 -6.54 -71.71
CA LEU A 124 -124.87 -7.34 -71.47
C LEU A 124 -126.13 -6.50 -71.14
N ASP A 125 -126.02 -5.18 -70.95
CA ASP A 125 -127.20 -4.31 -70.76
C ASP A 125 -127.85 -4.01 -72.12
N VAL A 126 -128.94 -4.71 -72.41
CA VAL A 126 -129.80 -4.52 -73.58
C VAL A 126 -130.83 -3.45 -73.25
N ASP A 127 -130.91 -2.43 -74.10
CA ASP A 127 -131.85 -1.30 -74.05
C ASP A 127 -133.31 -1.81 -74.07
N GLU A 128 -134.18 -1.27 -73.21
CA GLU A 128 -135.59 -1.70 -73.12
C GLU A 128 -136.33 -1.56 -74.46
N ASP A 129 -135.89 -0.62 -75.31
CA ASP A 129 -136.48 -0.40 -76.63
C ASP A 129 -135.97 -1.36 -77.72
N PHE A 130 -134.98 -2.22 -77.44
CA PHE A 130 -134.48 -3.20 -78.42
C PHE A 130 -135.54 -4.23 -78.82
N TYR A 131 -136.47 -4.57 -77.92
CA TYR A 131 -137.53 -5.55 -78.19
C TYR A 131 -138.83 -4.95 -78.72
N ASN A 132 -139.00 -3.61 -78.69
CA ASN A 132 -140.21 -2.96 -79.21
C ASN A 132 -140.27 -2.84 -80.75
N CYS A 133 -139.16 -3.09 -81.46
CA CYS A 133 -139.12 -3.01 -82.92
C CYS A 133 -139.28 -4.35 -83.67
N ILE A 134 -139.64 -5.46 -83.01
CA ILE A 134 -139.76 -6.76 -83.71
C ILE A 134 -141.13 -7.42 -83.48
N ASN A 135 -142.18 -6.75 -83.97
CA ASN A 135 -143.41 -7.41 -84.41
C ASN A 135 -143.36 -7.60 -85.93
N GLY A 136 -142.95 -8.81 -86.35
CA GLY A 136 -143.27 -9.38 -87.66
C GLY A 136 -142.76 -8.66 -88.91
N ARG A 137 -141.46 -8.79 -89.24
CA ARG A 137 -140.96 -8.86 -90.63
C ARG A 137 -139.55 -9.47 -90.66
N ILE A 138 -139.42 -10.56 -91.41
CA ILE A 138 -138.21 -11.37 -91.54
C ILE A 138 -137.13 -10.60 -92.32
N PHE A 139 -135.98 -10.31 -91.70
CA PHE A 139 -134.78 -9.90 -92.44
C PHE A 139 -134.08 -11.13 -93.00
N LYS A 140 -134.00 -11.18 -94.33
CA LYS A 140 -133.39 -12.27 -95.11
C LYS A 140 -131.88 -12.34 -94.90
N HIS A 141 -131.44 -13.54 -94.48
CA HIS A 141 -130.18 -14.28 -94.59
C HIS A 141 -128.78 -13.68 -94.96
N GLU A 142 -128.57 -12.40 -95.28
CA GLU A 142 -127.22 -11.93 -95.73
C GLU A 142 -126.54 -10.90 -94.81
N GLN A 143 -127.25 -10.30 -93.85
CA GLN A 143 -126.73 -9.19 -93.03
C GLN A 143 -126.28 -9.58 -91.61
N GLY A 144 -126.65 -10.78 -91.13
CA GLY A 144 -126.26 -11.26 -89.80
C GLY A 144 -124.79 -11.72 -89.67
N ALA A 145 -124.22 -12.29 -90.75
CA ALA A 145 -122.80 -12.64 -90.82
C ALA A 145 -121.91 -11.38 -90.87
N GLN A 146 -122.38 -10.35 -91.56
CA GLN A 146 -121.71 -9.05 -91.62
C GLN A 146 -121.66 -8.38 -90.25
N TYR A 147 -122.72 -8.46 -89.44
CA TYR A 147 -122.74 -7.88 -88.10
C TYR A 147 -121.82 -8.60 -87.10
N LYS A 148 -121.77 -9.95 -87.12
CA LYS A 148 -120.81 -10.72 -86.28
C LYS A 148 -119.36 -10.47 -86.71
N SER A 149 -119.09 -10.45 -88.02
CA SER A 149 -117.80 -10.04 -88.60
C SER A 149 -117.41 -8.64 -88.14
N LEU A 150 -118.33 -7.68 -88.21
CA LEU A 150 -118.11 -6.30 -87.79
C LEU A 150 -117.79 -6.21 -86.29
N LYS A 151 -118.53 -6.93 -85.43
CA LYS A 151 -118.27 -6.99 -83.98
C LYS A 151 -116.90 -7.59 -83.66
N ILE A 152 -116.52 -8.68 -84.32
CA ILE A 152 -115.20 -9.32 -84.15
C ILE A 152 -114.10 -8.37 -84.64
N ASN A 153 -114.29 -7.69 -85.77
CA ASN A 153 -113.34 -6.73 -86.30
C ASN A 153 -113.22 -5.49 -85.40
N PHE A 154 -114.32 -5.03 -84.80
CA PHE A 154 -114.31 -3.92 -83.84
C PHE A 154 -113.57 -4.30 -82.56
N ASN A 155 -113.82 -5.50 -82.01
CA ASN A 155 -113.11 -6.00 -80.84
C ASN A 155 -111.62 -6.25 -81.14
N LYS A 156 -111.27 -6.79 -82.30
CA LYS A 156 -109.87 -6.92 -82.75
C LYS A 156 -109.21 -5.55 -82.88
N LYS A 157 -109.90 -4.56 -83.45
CA LYS A 157 -109.42 -3.18 -83.55
C LYS A 157 -109.22 -2.53 -82.17
N LEU A 158 -110.13 -2.78 -81.23
CA LEU A 158 -110.01 -2.30 -79.85
C LEU A 158 -108.81 -2.95 -79.14
N HIS A 159 -108.65 -4.27 -79.27
CA HIS A 159 -107.55 -5.02 -78.68
C HIS A 159 -106.20 -4.59 -79.25
N ILE A 160 -106.10 -4.40 -80.57
CA ILE A 160 -104.88 -3.87 -81.21
C ILE A 160 -104.59 -2.46 -80.69
N LYS A 161 -105.60 -1.58 -80.57
CA LYS A 161 -105.41 -0.24 -79.98
C LYS A 161 -104.93 -0.30 -78.54
N GLN A 162 -105.45 -1.22 -77.73
CA GLN A 162 -105.02 -1.41 -76.35
C GLN A 162 -103.59 -1.95 -76.27
N GLN A 163 -103.22 -2.92 -77.12
CA GLN A 163 -101.84 -3.42 -77.21
C GLN A 163 -100.87 -2.33 -77.67
N VAL A 164 -101.24 -1.54 -78.68
CA VAL A 164 -100.45 -0.39 -79.14
C VAL A 164 -100.32 0.65 -78.03
N GLY A 165 -101.38 0.91 -77.27
CA GLY A 165 -101.35 1.78 -76.08
C GLY A 165 -100.38 1.25 -75.02
N HIS A 166 -100.50 -0.02 -74.64
CA HIS A 166 -99.62 -0.67 -73.67
C HIS A 166 -98.15 -0.64 -74.11
N VAL A 167 -97.87 -0.95 -75.38
CA VAL A 167 -96.48 -0.89 -75.92
C VAL A 167 -95.95 0.54 -75.90
N ARG A 168 -96.78 1.54 -76.20
CA ARG A 168 -96.40 2.97 -76.09
C ARG A 168 -96.12 3.37 -74.65
N ASP A 169 -96.94 2.91 -73.70
CA ASP A 169 -96.72 3.18 -72.28
C ASP A 169 -95.43 2.51 -71.76
N CYS A 170 -95.15 1.28 -72.20
CA CYS A 170 -93.87 0.63 -71.92
C CYS A 170 -92.69 1.40 -72.51
N ALA A 171 -92.79 1.87 -73.76
CA ALA A 171 -91.76 2.68 -74.39
C ALA A 171 -91.52 3.99 -73.63
N LEU A 172 -92.60 4.70 -73.26
CA LEU A 172 -92.52 5.92 -72.44
C LEU A 172 -91.90 5.65 -71.07
N ASN A 173 -92.22 4.52 -70.43
CA ASN A 173 -91.64 4.15 -69.13
C ASN A 173 -90.13 3.84 -69.26
N ILE A 174 -89.70 3.20 -70.35
CA ILE A 174 -88.28 2.98 -70.63
C ILE A 174 -87.55 4.32 -70.81
N GLU A 175 -88.10 5.24 -71.61
CA GLU A 175 -87.51 6.58 -71.81
C GLU A 175 -87.42 7.37 -70.50
N LEU A 176 -88.47 7.30 -69.67
CA LEU A 176 -88.52 7.98 -68.38
C LEU A 176 -87.51 7.37 -67.40
N ASN A 177 -87.37 6.05 -67.36
CA ASN A 177 -86.37 5.37 -66.54
C ASN A 177 -84.95 5.68 -67.02
N GLN A 178 -84.70 5.70 -68.33
CA GLN A 178 -83.41 6.09 -68.89
C GLN A 178 -83.03 7.51 -68.48
N LYS A 179 -83.97 8.46 -68.51
CA LYS A 179 -83.72 9.84 -68.03
C LYS A 179 -83.35 9.86 -66.55
N LYS A 180 -84.08 9.12 -65.71
CA LYS A 180 -83.78 9.00 -64.27
C LYS A 180 -82.42 8.35 -64.00
N GLU A 181 -82.08 7.29 -64.72
CA GLU A 181 -80.78 6.63 -64.61
C GLU A 181 -79.64 7.56 -65.04
N LEU A 182 -79.84 8.34 -66.11
CA LEU A 182 -78.89 9.34 -66.55
C LEU A 182 -78.72 10.46 -65.52
N GLU A 183 -79.79 10.91 -64.87
CA GLU A 183 -79.73 11.88 -63.77
C GLU A 183 -78.96 11.32 -62.57
N ILE A 184 -79.22 10.08 -62.16
CA ILE A 184 -78.50 9.41 -61.07
C ILE A 184 -77.02 9.26 -61.43
N TYR A 185 -76.72 8.82 -62.65
CA TYR A 185 -75.35 8.69 -63.16
C TYR A 185 -74.62 10.02 -63.16
N ASN A 186 -75.23 11.08 -63.71
CA ASN A 186 -74.65 12.41 -63.75
C ASN A 186 -74.41 12.97 -62.33
N ASN A 187 -75.31 12.69 -61.39
CA ASN A 187 -75.14 13.10 -60.00
C ASN A 187 -74.01 12.33 -59.32
N ALA A 188 -73.90 11.01 -59.53
CA ALA A 188 -72.80 10.20 -59.02
C ALA A 188 -71.46 10.64 -59.63
N LEU A 189 -71.43 10.93 -60.93
CA LEU A 189 -70.24 11.45 -61.61
C LEU A 189 -69.80 12.79 -61.00
N ARG A 190 -70.75 13.71 -60.76
CA ARG A 190 -70.46 14.98 -60.07
C ARG A 190 -69.84 14.74 -58.68
N GLN A 191 -70.44 13.86 -57.88
CA GLN A 191 -69.90 13.54 -56.55
C GLN A 191 -68.49 12.98 -56.59
N VAL A 192 -68.19 12.06 -57.52
CA VAL A 192 -66.84 11.51 -57.70
C VAL A 192 -65.87 12.60 -58.15
N THR A 193 -66.28 13.46 -59.09
CA THR A 193 -65.43 14.57 -59.53
C THR A 193 -65.17 15.59 -58.42
N ASP A 194 -66.14 15.83 -57.56
CA ASP A 194 -65.98 16.75 -56.43
C ASP A 194 -65.11 16.12 -55.34
N GLN A 195 -65.27 14.83 -55.04
CA GLN A 195 -64.39 14.09 -54.13
C GLN A 195 -62.95 14.06 -54.63
N ALA A 196 -62.73 13.87 -55.93
CA ALA A 196 -61.40 13.93 -56.53
C ALA A 196 -60.77 15.33 -56.34
N LYS A 197 -61.53 16.41 -56.58
CA LYS A 197 -61.06 17.79 -56.33
C LYS A 197 -60.71 18.02 -54.86
N TYR A 198 -61.53 17.56 -53.92
CA TYR A 198 -61.23 17.69 -52.49
C TYR A 198 -59.98 16.89 -52.09
N PHE A 199 -59.77 15.72 -52.68
CA PHE A 199 -58.58 14.92 -52.43
C PHE A 199 -57.32 15.59 -53.00
N ASP A 200 -57.40 16.15 -54.21
CA ASP A 200 -56.31 16.94 -54.80
C ASP A 200 -55.98 18.17 -53.94
N GLN A 201 -57.01 18.86 -53.44
CA GLN A 201 -56.83 19.98 -52.51
C GLN A 201 -56.16 19.52 -51.21
N PHE A 202 -56.61 18.41 -50.62
CA PHE A 202 -56.00 17.85 -49.41
C PHE A 202 -54.52 17.49 -49.63
N ILE A 203 -54.19 16.84 -50.75
CA ILE A 203 -52.79 16.54 -51.10
C ILE A 203 -51.98 17.82 -51.23
N SER A 204 -52.51 18.85 -51.89
CA SER A 204 -51.82 20.12 -52.06
C SER A 204 -51.55 20.83 -50.73
N GLU A 205 -52.51 20.79 -49.80
CA GLU A 205 -52.36 21.38 -48.46
C GLU A 205 -51.37 20.59 -47.60
N ASP A 206 -51.42 19.26 -47.65
CA ASP A 206 -50.49 18.39 -46.93
C ASP A 206 -49.06 18.50 -47.46
N TYR A 207 -48.90 18.56 -48.78
CA TYR A 207 -47.63 18.84 -49.43
C TYR A 207 -47.07 20.21 -49.01
N ARG A 208 -47.92 21.25 -48.98
CA ARG A 208 -47.51 22.58 -48.53
C ARG A 208 -47.07 22.57 -47.06
N LYS A 209 -47.79 21.88 -46.18
CA LYS A 209 -47.41 21.74 -44.76
C LYS A 209 -46.09 20.98 -44.61
N SER A 210 -45.92 19.88 -45.35
CA SER A 210 -44.69 19.09 -45.35
C SER A 210 -43.50 19.91 -45.84
N MET A 211 -43.68 20.74 -46.87
CA MET A 211 -42.63 21.63 -47.38
C MET A 211 -42.26 22.71 -46.36
N MET A 212 -43.26 23.32 -45.70
CA MET A 212 -42.98 24.27 -44.61
C MET A 212 -42.20 23.63 -43.45
N LEU A 213 -42.53 22.38 -43.09
CA LEU A 213 -41.79 21.64 -42.07
C LEU A 213 -40.37 21.31 -42.52
N LEU A 214 -40.19 20.96 -43.79
CA LEU A 214 -38.86 20.72 -44.37
C LEU A 214 -38.01 21.99 -44.32
N GLU A 215 -38.56 23.13 -44.73
CA GLU A 215 -37.88 24.43 -44.64
C GLU A 215 -37.52 24.81 -43.20
N GLN A 216 -38.39 24.52 -42.23
CA GLN A 216 -38.09 24.72 -40.82
C GLN A 216 -36.97 23.77 -40.34
N GLY A 217 -36.97 22.52 -40.81
CA GLY A 217 -35.91 21.55 -40.55
C GLY A 217 -34.57 22.02 -41.10
N ASP A 218 -34.53 22.49 -42.35
CA ASP A 218 -33.32 23.01 -43.00
C ASP A 218 -32.77 24.25 -42.29
N LYS A 219 -33.66 25.14 -41.83
CA LYS A 219 -33.26 26.31 -40.99
C LYS A 219 -32.64 25.85 -39.68
N LEU A 220 -33.25 24.89 -38.99
CA LEU A 220 -32.74 24.38 -37.73
C LEU A 220 -31.38 23.68 -37.91
N ILE A 221 -31.22 22.88 -38.97
CA ILE A 221 -29.94 22.26 -39.33
C ILE A 221 -28.87 23.34 -39.55
N SER A 222 -29.21 24.39 -40.30
CA SER A 222 -28.30 25.51 -40.56
C SER A 222 -27.89 26.26 -39.27
N GLU A 223 -28.79 26.40 -38.31
CA GLU A 223 -28.48 27.01 -37.00
C GLU A 223 -27.61 26.10 -36.13
N VAL A 224 -27.89 24.80 -36.10
CA VAL A 224 -27.07 23.81 -35.38
C VAL A 224 -25.66 23.76 -35.96
N ASP A 225 -25.52 23.79 -37.29
CA ASP A 225 -24.22 23.82 -37.93
C ASP A 225 -23.42 25.08 -37.57
N LYS A 226 -24.06 26.25 -37.48
CA LYS A 226 -23.39 27.47 -36.99
C LYS A 226 -22.86 27.29 -35.57
N ILE A 227 -23.71 26.86 -34.64
CA ILE A 227 -23.31 26.65 -33.23
C ILE A 227 -22.19 25.61 -33.15
N LYS A 228 -22.25 24.54 -33.95
CA LYS A 228 -21.21 23.52 -34.01
C LYS A 228 -19.87 24.11 -34.47
N THR A 229 -19.86 24.92 -35.53
CA THR A 229 -18.64 25.59 -36.00
C THR A 229 -18.07 26.56 -34.97
N GLU A 230 -18.93 27.31 -34.25
CA GLU A 230 -18.50 28.18 -33.16
C GLU A 230 -17.85 27.38 -32.01
N LEU A 231 -18.45 26.25 -31.63
CA LEU A 231 -17.90 25.37 -30.60
C LEU A 231 -16.58 24.72 -31.02
N GLU A 232 -16.44 24.31 -32.29
CA GLU A 232 -15.19 23.81 -32.85
C GLU A 232 -14.10 24.90 -32.85
N ASN A 233 -14.44 26.14 -33.20
CA ASN A 233 -13.52 27.27 -33.14
C ASN A 233 -13.08 27.57 -31.70
N LEU A 234 -14.00 27.62 -30.73
CA LEU A 234 -13.69 27.83 -29.31
C LEU A 234 -12.84 26.70 -28.73
N ALA A 235 -13.12 25.45 -29.11
CA ALA A 235 -12.30 24.30 -28.73
C ALA A 235 -10.89 24.42 -29.31
N GLY A 236 -10.76 24.85 -30.56
CA GLY A 236 -9.48 25.12 -31.21
C GLY A 236 -8.68 26.23 -30.51
N GLU A 237 -9.33 27.35 -30.18
CA GLU A 237 -8.70 28.46 -29.42
C GLU A 237 -8.25 28.01 -28.04
N THR A 238 -9.09 27.27 -27.32
CA THR A 238 -8.77 26.73 -25.99
C THR A 238 -7.57 25.79 -26.08
N PHE A 239 -7.55 24.89 -27.06
CA PHE A 239 -6.42 23.99 -27.29
C PHE A 239 -5.14 24.76 -27.61
N PHE A 240 -5.22 25.77 -28.47
CA PHE A 240 -4.08 26.61 -28.83
C PHE A 240 -3.50 27.37 -27.63
N ILE A 241 -4.36 27.98 -26.81
CA ILE A 241 -3.95 28.67 -25.57
C ILE A 241 -3.32 27.68 -24.60
N THR A 242 -3.94 26.51 -24.42
CA THR A 242 -3.44 25.45 -23.53
C THR A 242 -2.05 24.98 -23.97
N SER A 243 -1.87 24.69 -25.26
CA SER A 243 -0.59 24.26 -25.83
C SER A 243 0.48 25.34 -25.66
N LYS A 244 0.14 26.61 -25.93
CA LYS A 244 1.05 27.74 -25.68
C LYS A 244 1.43 27.88 -24.21
N LEU A 245 0.48 27.70 -23.30
CA LEU A 245 0.75 27.81 -21.86
C LEU A 245 1.71 26.71 -21.41
N ILE A 246 1.50 25.47 -21.84
CA ILE A 246 2.39 24.34 -21.53
C ILE A 246 3.80 24.60 -22.08
N GLY A 247 3.90 25.09 -23.32
CA GLY A 247 5.21 25.44 -23.91
C GLY A 247 5.91 26.59 -23.15
N LEU A 248 5.15 27.58 -22.68
CA LEU A 248 5.69 28.66 -21.85
C LEU A 248 6.11 28.18 -20.47
N ASP A 249 5.35 27.30 -19.82
CA ASP A 249 5.70 26.70 -18.52
C ASP A 249 7.03 25.94 -18.62
N TYR A 250 7.17 25.09 -19.65
CA TYR A 250 8.41 24.36 -19.91
C TYR A 250 9.59 25.31 -20.12
N ARG A 251 9.42 26.33 -20.96
CA ARG A 251 10.49 27.32 -21.24
C ARG A 251 10.83 28.12 -19.99
N TYR A 252 9.84 28.50 -19.19
CA TYR A 252 10.03 29.21 -17.93
C TYR A 252 10.79 28.35 -16.91
N GLY A 253 10.40 27.08 -16.74
CA GLY A 253 11.12 26.12 -15.89
C GLY A 253 12.57 25.92 -16.35
N LEU A 254 12.82 25.84 -17.66
CA LEU A 254 14.18 25.78 -18.20
C LEU A 254 14.99 27.05 -17.89
N LEU A 255 14.39 28.23 -18.08
CA LEU A 255 15.02 29.51 -17.76
C LEU A 255 15.30 29.66 -16.26
N GLN A 256 14.42 29.17 -15.38
CA GLN A 256 14.68 29.12 -13.95
C GLN A 256 15.89 28.23 -13.63
N LYS A 257 16.02 27.07 -14.29
CA LYS A 257 17.20 26.20 -14.12
C LYS A 257 18.48 26.92 -14.53
N TYR A 258 18.50 27.60 -15.67
CA TYR A 258 19.65 28.42 -16.08
C TYR A 258 19.92 29.58 -15.13
N GLY A 259 18.87 30.26 -14.65
CA GLY A 259 19.00 31.32 -13.65
C GLY A 259 19.62 30.82 -12.34
N ARG A 260 19.23 29.64 -11.85
CA ARG A 260 19.84 29.00 -10.67
C ARG A 260 21.30 28.68 -10.91
N PHE A 261 21.61 28.07 -12.04
CA PHE A 261 22.98 27.72 -12.42
C PHE A 261 23.89 28.95 -12.46
N LEU A 262 23.46 30.02 -13.14
CA LEU A 262 24.21 31.28 -13.22
C LEU A 262 24.33 31.96 -11.84
N TYR A 263 23.30 31.89 -11.01
CA TYR A 263 23.36 32.43 -9.65
C TYR A 263 24.44 31.73 -8.82
N TYR A 264 24.53 30.39 -8.85
CA TYR A 264 25.54 29.64 -8.09
C TYR A 264 26.97 29.90 -8.55
N LEU A 265 27.17 30.11 -9.84
CA LEU A 265 28.47 30.49 -10.41
C LEU A 265 28.86 31.94 -10.10
N SER A 266 27.89 32.77 -9.74
CA SER A 266 28.16 34.17 -9.40
C SER A 266 28.94 34.29 -8.07
N PRO A 267 29.84 35.28 -7.95
CA PRO A 267 30.63 35.49 -6.73
C PRO A 267 29.77 35.60 -5.47
N PRO A 268 30.21 35.04 -4.31
CA PRO A 268 29.46 35.13 -3.05
C PRO A 268 29.15 36.55 -2.61
N SER A 269 30.04 37.50 -2.89
CA SER A 269 29.85 38.94 -2.60
C SER A 269 28.67 39.54 -3.37
N TRP A 270 28.52 39.17 -4.65
CA TRP A 270 27.40 39.62 -5.48
C TRP A 270 26.09 38.93 -5.07
N ARG A 271 26.15 37.64 -4.72
CA ARG A 271 24.98 36.89 -4.22
C ARG A 271 24.42 37.50 -2.93
N ALA A 272 25.27 37.96 -2.03
CA ALA A 272 24.85 38.58 -0.77
C ALA A 272 23.96 39.83 -0.98
N GLY A 273 24.26 40.63 -2.01
CA GLY A 273 23.48 41.82 -2.36
C GLY A 273 22.17 41.55 -3.10
N ASN A 274 22.05 40.38 -3.75
CA ASN A 274 20.89 40.02 -4.58
C ASN A 274 20.10 38.82 -4.03
N ARG A 275 20.07 38.65 -2.70
CA ARG A 275 19.36 37.56 -2.03
C ARG A 275 17.86 37.55 -2.27
N ASP A 276 17.25 38.71 -2.52
CA ASP A 276 15.81 38.81 -2.74
C ASP A 276 15.38 38.03 -4.01
N PHE A 277 16.23 38.02 -5.04
CA PHE A 277 16.04 37.20 -6.24
C PHE A 277 16.13 35.69 -5.93
N ALA A 278 17.08 35.30 -5.08
CA ALA A 278 17.25 33.91 -4.68
C ALA A 278 16.09 33.40 -3.83
N ARG A 279 15.50 34.25 -3.00
CA ARG A 279 14.29 33.95 -2.21
C ARG A 279 13.04 33.88 -3.08
N SER A 280 12.88 34.75 -4.06
CA SER A 280 11.69 34.76 -4.94
C SER A 280 11.62 33.56 -5.88
N VAL A 281 12.77 33.02 -6.31
CA VAL A 281 12.85 31.87 -7.23
C VAL A 281 13.04 30.54 -6.47
N GLU A 282 12.89 30.55 -5.14
CA GLU A 282 13.09 29.41 -4.24
C GLU A 282 14.47 28.72 -4.42
N ILE A 283 15.49 29.48 -4.83
CA ILE A 283 16.82 28.94 -5.18
C ILE A 283 17.50 28.37 -3.94
N GLU A 284 17.35 29.04 -2.79
CA GLU A 284 17.93 28.61 -1.51
C GLU A 284 17.17 27.41 -0.90
N ALA A 285 15.87 27.26 -1.16
CA ALA A 285 15.02 26.25 -0.50
C ALA A 285 14.97 24.91 -1.24
N LYS A 286 15.08 24.90 -2.58
CA LYS A 286 15.02 23.67 -3.40
C LYS A 286 16.38 23.10 -3.79
N GLY A 287 17.48 23.78 -3.47
CA GLY A 287 18.82 23.35 -3.89
C GLY A 287 18.94 23.17 -5.42
N PHE A 288 19.90 22.34 -5.85
CA PHE A 288 20.07 21.92 -7.24
C PHE A 288 19.11 20.79 -7.64
N ASP A 289 18.01 20.60 -6.91
CA ASP A 289 17.08 19.52 -7.22
C ASP A 289 16.43 19.80 -8.57
N LEU A 290 16.75 18.94 -9.54
CA LEU A 290 16.33 19.02 -10.95
C LEU A 290 14.86 18.63 -11.12
N GLY A 291 14.05 18.76 -10.07
CA GLY A 291 12.64 18.39 -9.98
C GLY A 291 11.88 18.76 -11.24
N VAL A 292 11.78 17.78 -12.12
CA VAL A 292 10.91 17.77 -13.28
C VAL A 292 9.51 17.90 -12.70
N SER A 293 8.69 18.81 -13.26
CA SER A 293 7.26 18.87 -12.92
C SER A 293 6.72 17.46 -12.90
N SER A 294 6.00 17.07 -11.84
CA SER A 294 5.36 15.77 -11.78
C SER A 294 4.55 15.56 -13.06
N GLU A 295 4.66 14.37 -13.65
CA GLU A 295 4.00 14.00 -14.92
C GLU A 295 2.46 14.05 -14.85
N GLU A 296 1.90 14.35 -13.66
CA GLU A 296 0.48 14.38 -13.32
C GLU A 296 -0.10 15.78 -13.13
N ASP A 297 0.64 16.84 -13.48
CA ASP A 297 0.14 18.22 -13.38
C ASP A 297 -0.97 18.46 -14.43
N THR A 298 -2.23 18.38 -13.98
CA THR A 298 -3.39 18.76 -14.80
C THR A 298 -3.29 20.25 -15.18
N PHE A 299 -3.81 20.66 -16.34
CA PHE A 299 -3.75 22.06 -16.82
C PHE A 299 -4.12 23.11 -15.77
N THR A 300 -5.12 22.82 -14.92
CA THR A 300 -5.54 23.69 -13.81
C THR A 300 -4.42 23.92 -12.80
N VAL A 301 -3.65 22.88 -12.47
CA VAL A 301 -2.50 22.93 -11.57
C VAL A 301 -1.37 23.76 -12.20
N ILE A 302 -1.08 23.55 -13.49
CA ILE A 302 -0.08 24.33 -14.25
C ILE A 302 -0.47 25.82 -14.26
N TYR A 303 -1.73 26.12 -14.56
CA TYR A 303 -2.24 27.48 -14.58
C TYR A 303 -2.17 28.16 -13.21
N GLU A 304 -2.58 27.47 -12.14
CA GLU A 304 -2.50 28.02 -10.78
C GLU A 304 -1.06 28.27 -10.34
N LYS A 305 -0.13 27.37 -10.68
CA LYS A 305 1.30 27.50 -10.39
C LYS A 305 1.89 28.72 -11.09
N LEU A 306 1.70 28.82 -12.42
CA LEU A 306 2.12 29.99 -13.20
C LEU A 306 1.50 31.28 -12.68
N ARG A 307 0.21 31.27 -12.30
CA ARG A 307 -0.45 32.44 -11.73
C ARG A 307 0.18 32.89 -10.42
N LYS A 308 0.51 31.95 -9.53
CA LYS A 308 1.18 32.24 -8.24
C LYS A 308 2.59 32.80 -8.47
N GLU A 309 3.34 32.24 -9.41
CA GLU A 309 4.71 32.68 -9.74
C GLU A 309 4.72 34.04 -10.45
N CYS A 310 3.84 34.26 -11.42
CA CYS A 310 3.67 35.55 -12.10
C CYS A 310 3.17 36.67 -11.16
N SER A 311 2.61 36.35 -10.00
CA SER A 311 2.19 37.37 -9.03
C SER A 311 3.37 37.96 -8.23
N LYS A 312 4.54 37.32 -8.25
CA LYS A 312 5.75 37.72 -7.50
C LYS A 312 6.92 38.00 -8.45
N PHE A 313 6.74 38.91 -9.41
CA PHE A 313 7.83 39.30 -10.30
C PHE A 313 8.90 40.09 -9.56
N VAL A 314 10.05 39.45 -9.35
CA VAL A 314 11.33 40.12 -9.05
C VAL A 314 12.11 40.22 -10.34
N LYS A 315 12.68 41.40 -10.63
CA LYS A 315 13.49 41.60 -11.84
C LYS A 315 14.70 40.65 -11.78
N PRO A 316 14.94 39.83 -12.83
CA PRO A 316 16.09 38.94 -12.84
C PRO A 316 17.38 39.77 -12.83
N ALA A 317 18.14 39.64 -11.76
CA ALA A 317 19.50 40.16 -11.66
C ALA A 317 20.44 39.06 -12.14
N LEU A 318 21.16 39.32 -13.23
CA LEU A 318 22.18 38.42 -13.76
C LEU A 318 23.55 39.07 -13.54
N TYR A 319 24.50 38.29 -13.02
CA TYR A 319 25.89 38.72 -12.91
C TYR A 319 26.59 38.65 -14.28
N PHE A 320 26.32 37.59 -15.03
CA PHE A 320 26.91 37.34 -16.35
C PHE A 320 26.03 37.95 -17.44
N THR A 321 26.61 38.83 -18.25
CA THR A 321 25.94 39.47 -19.38
C THR A 321 26.34 38.85 -20.71
N GLU A 322 27.58 38.41 -20.83
CA GLU A 322 28.07 37.74 -22.03
C GLU A 322 28.43 36.28 -21.74
N PRO A 323 28.22 35.35 -22.70
CA PRO A 323 28.65 33.96 -22.56
C PRO A 323 30.16 33.80 -22.35
N LYS A 324 30.96 34.78 -22.80
CA LYS A 324 32.42 34.79 -22.61
C LYS A 324 32.78 34.86 -21.13
N ASP A 325 32.04 35.63 -20.33
CA ASP A 325 32.26 35.74 -18.88
C ASP A 325 32.15 34.38 -18.19
N LEU A 326 31.27 33.51 -18.69
CA LEU A 326 31.10 32.15 -18.18
C LEU A 326 32.25 31.23 -18.60
N MET A 327 32.76 31.38 -19.82
CA MET A 327 33.93 30.64 -20.29
C MET A 327 35.17 30.99 -19.49
N ASP A 328 35.36 32.28 -19.17
CA ASP A 328 36.47 32.74 -18.32
C ASP A 328 36.39 32.15 -16.90
N VAL A 329 35.18 32.02 -16.33
CA VAL A 329 34.99 31.35 -15.04
C VAL A 329 35.35 29.87 -15.13
N PHE A 330 34.93 29.18 -16.19
CA PHE A 330 35.28 27.77 -16.39
C PHE A 330 36.77 27.57 -16.60
N GLU A 331 37.42 28.42 -17.39
CA GLU A 331 38.86 28.35 -17.61
C GLU A 331 39.63 28.60 -16.31
N ARG A 332 39.20 29.55 -15.47
CA ARG A 332 39.78 29.76 -14.14
C ARG A 332 39.58 28.56 -13.21
N ILE A 333 38.39 27.95 -13.23
CA ILE A 333 38.13 26.73 -12.46
C ILE A 333 39.03 25.60 -12.95
N GLU A 334 39.16 25.41 -14.26
CA GLU A 334 40.04 24.41 -14.87
C GLU A 334 41.50 24.64 -14.46
N GLN A 335 42.00 25.87 -14.55
CA GLN A 335 43.34 26.24 -14.10
C GLN A 335 43.52 25.99 -12.59
N GLN A 336 42.52 26.31 -11.77
CA GLN A 336 42.57 26.05 -10.33
C GLN A 336 42.61 24.55 -10.03
N GLN A 337 41.81 23.74 -10.73
CA GLN A 337 41.80 22.29 -10.58
C GLN A 337 43.11 21.67 -11.08
N LEU A 338 43.65 22.16 -12.19
CA LEU A 338 44.96 21.75 -12.69
C LEU A 338 46.06 22.07 -11.68
N ASN A 339 46.08 23.30 -11.14
CA ASN A 339 47.03 23.69 -10.09
C ASN A 339 46.89 22.80 -8.86
N HIS A 340 45.66 22.53 -8.41
CA HIS A 340 45.42 21.62 -7.29
C HIS A 340 45.94 20.21 -7.59
N PHE A 341 45.68 19.67 -8.77
CA PHE A 341 46.16 18.36 -9.20
C PHE A 341 47.69 18.31 -9.26
N THR A 342 48.33 19.35 -9.77
CA THR A 342 49.79 19.50 -9.78
C THR A 342 50.35 19.50 -8.36
N HIS A 343 49.74 20.25 -7.43
CA HIS A 343 50.13 20.23 -6.02
C HIS A 343 49.95 18.83 -5.40
N VAL A 344 48.81 18.19 -5.60
CA VAL A 344 48.56 16.83 -5.10
C VAL A 344 49.58 15.84 -5.67
N SER A 345 49.90 15.94 -6.96
CA SER A 345 50.90 15.11 -7.62
C SER A 345 52.30 15.32 -7.03
N HIS A 346 52.72 16.57 -6.83
CA HIS A 346 54.00 16.90 -6.20
C HIS A 346 54.08 16.47 -4.74
N PHE A 347 52.99 16.61 -3.97
CA PHE A 347 52.96 16.21 -2.56
C PHE A 347 52.79 14.71 -2.36
N SER A 348 52.20 13.98 -3.32
CA SER A 348 52.00 12.53 -3.25
C SER A 348 53.24 11.73 -2.83
N PRO A 349 54.43 11.90 -3.45
CA PRO A 349 55.63 11.17 -3.02
C PRO A 349 56.06 11.54 -1.59
N TYR A 350 55.95 12.81 -1.19
CA TYR A 350 56.28 13.24 0.17
C TYR A 350 55.29 12.65 1.19
N THR A 351 54.00 12.60 0.87
CA THR A 351 53.00 11.95 1.72
C THR A 351 53.25 10.45 1.83
N LYS A 352 53.66 9.78 0.74
CA LYS A 352 54.05 8.37 0.79
C LYS A 352 55.27 8.14 1.68
N MET A 353 56.33 8.92 1.48
CA MET A 353 57.55 8.87 2.30
C MET A 353 57.25 9.17 3.78
N LEU A 354 56.40 10.16 4.07
CA LEU A 354 55.97 10.49 5.42
C LEU A 354 55.21 9.31 6.04
N ASN A 355 54.26 8.72 5.32
CA ASN A 355 53.52 7.55 5.81
C ASN A 355 54.41 6.33 6.05
N GLU A 356 55.41 6.11 5.19
CA GLU A 356 56.43 5.07 5.40
C GLU A 356 57.27 5.37 6.65
N SER A 357 57.70 6.62 6.85
CA SER A 357 58.45 7.02 8.05
C SER A 357 57.63 6.92 9.34
N ILE A 358 56.33 7.20 9.29
CA ILE A 358 55.40 7.03 10.41
C ILE A 358 55.32 5.55 10.76
N LYS A 359 55.14 4.67 9.77
CA LYS A 359 55.11 3.21 10.00
C LYS A 359 56.41 2.71 10.62
N LEU A 360 57.57 3.14 10.10
CA LEU A 360 58.87 2.78 10.67
C LEU A 360 59.01 3.26 12.12
N LEU A 361 58.50 4.45 12.44
CA LEU A 361 58.51 4.96 13.81
C LEU A 361 57.57 4.16 14.71
N GLU A 362 56.38 3.81 14.24
CA GLU A 362 55.44 2.94 14.97
C GLU A 362 56.06 1.58 15.27
N ASP A 363 56.73 0.97 14.29
CA ASP A 363 57.43 -0.31 14.45
C ASP A 363 58.59 -0.19 15.47
N ASN A 364 59.41 0.87 15.38
CA ASN A 364 60.50 1.10 16.33
C ASN A 364 59.98 1.33 17.76
N VAL A 365 58.90 2.09 17.92
CA VAL A 365 58.27 2.32 19.24
C VAL A 365 57.71 1.02 19.80
N ALA A 366 57.15 0.16 18.96
CA ALA A 366 56.69 -1.16 19.37
C ALA A 366 57.86 -2.04 19.84
N GLU A 367 58.98 -2.05 19.11
CA GLU A 367 60.20 -2.77 19.50
C GLU A 367 60.78 -2.25 20.82
N GLU A 368 60.94 -0.93 20.97
CA GLU A 368 61.40 -0.33 22.22
C GLU A 368 60.45 -0.64 23.39
N SER A 369 59.15 -0.66 23.16
CA SER A 369 58.17 -1.04 24.19
C SER A 369 58.34 -2.50 24.64
N VAL A 370 58.68 -3.41 23.73
CA VAL A 370 58.97 -4.81 24.08
C VAL A 370 60.25 -4.89 24.91
N LEU A 371 61.33 -4.23 24.49
CA LEU A 371 62.60 -4.19 25.23
C LEU A 371 62.43 -3.60 26.64
N VAL A 372 61.65 -2.51 26.78
CA VAL A 372 61.34 -1.93 28.08
C VAL A 372 60.52 -2.91 28.93
N SER A 373 59.56 -3.61 28.36
CA SER A 373 58.80 -4.64 29.08
C SER A 373 59.71 -5.79 29.56
N GLU A 374 60.63 -6.26 28.71
CA GLU A 374 61.59 -7.31 29.04
C GLU A 374 62.55 -6.88 30.16
N THR A 375 63.07 -5.65 30.11
CA THR A 375 63.91 -5.10 31.19
C THR A 375 63.13 -4.95 32.49
N ILE A 376 61.86 -4.53 32.45
CA ILE A 376 60.99 -4.48 33.63
C ILE A 376 60.79 -5.88 34.21
N THR A 377 60.55 -6.90 33.38
CA THR A 377 60.41 -8.28 33.87
C THR A 377 61.70 -8.79 34.50
N TYR A 378 62.86 -8.53 33.88
CA TYR A 378 64.16 -8.87 34.44
C TYR A 378 64.40 -8.21 35.81
N PHE A 379 64.10 -6.92 35.95
CA PHE A 379 64.24 -6.24 37.24
C PHE A 379 63.27 -6.76 38.30
N LYS A 380 62.05 -7.14 37.92
CA LYS A 380 61.10 -7.77 38.85
C LYS A 380 61.64 -9.10 39.39
N GLU A 381 62.16 -9.96 38.52
CA GLU A 381 62.78 -11.22 38.91
C GLU A 381 64.01 -11.00 39.82
N LEU A 382 64.83 -10.00 39.50
CA LEU A 382 65.99 -9.66 40.32
C LEU A 382 65.59 -9.15 41.71
N VAL A 383 64.55 -8.30 41.78
CA VAL A 383 63.99 -7.81 43.04
C VAL A 383 63.46 -8.98 43.86
N GLU A 384 62.63 -9.84 43.28
CA GLU A 384 62.08 -11.02 43.96
C GLU A 384 63.19 -11.93 44.50
N PHE A 385 64.23 -12.19 43.69
CA PHE A 385 65.40 -12.94 44.14
C PHE A 385 66.14 -12.25 45.30
N SER A 386 66.28 -10.93 45.24
CA SER A 386 66.94 -10.16 46.30
C SER A 386 66.14 -10.16 47.59
N GLU A 387 64.81 -10.08 47.53
CA GLU A 387 63.90 -10.14 48.68
C GLU A 387 63.97 -11.52 49.33
N GLN A 388 63.89 -12.61 48.55
CA GLN A 388 64.06 -13.97 49.05
C GLN A 388 65.43 -14.17 49.72
N ARG A 389 66.49 -13.61 49.14
CA ARG A 389 67.82 -13.64 49.72
C ARG A 389 67.91 -12.85 51.03
N CYS A 390 67.26 -11.69 51.11
CA CYS A 390 67.20 -10.90 52.34
C CYS A 390 66.48 -11.66 53.45
N LEU A 391 65.32 -12.25 53.17
CA LEU A 391 64.58 -13.09 54.13
C LEU A 391 65.44 -14.26 54.62
N PHE A 392 66.14 -14.95 53.72
CA PHE A 392 67.03 -16.05 54.09
C PHE A 392 68.22 -15.61 54.95
N LEU A 393 68.80 -14.43 54.66
CA LEU A 393 69.89 -13.87 55.46
C LEU A 393 69.40 -13.41 56.83
N GLU A 394 68.20 -12.82 56.89
CA GLU A 394 67.54 -12.41 58.13
C GLU A 394 67.24 -13.63 59.02
N GLU A 395 66.68 -14.70 58.47
CA GLU A 395 66.48 -15.96 59.19
C GLU A 395 67.81 -16.52 59.73
N LYS A 396 68.87 -16.51 58.90
CA LYS A 396 70.21 -16.94 59.34
C LYS A 396 70.77 -16.04 60.43
N PHE A 397 70.60 -14.72 60.31
CA PHE A 397 71.06 -13.76 61.30
C PHE A 397 70.34 -13.99 62.63
N PHE A 398 69.02 -14.11 62.63
CA PHE A 398 68.25 -14.41 63.84
C PHE A 398 68.59 -15.78 64.43
N LYS A 399 68.91 -16.78 63.60
CA LYS A 399 69.41 -18.07 64.07
C LYS A 399 70.77 -17.96 64.76
N ILE A 400 71.67 -17.13 64.26
CA ILE A 400 72.98 -16.88 64.89
C ILE A 400 72.78 -16.09 66.19
N LEU A 401 71.94 -15.06 66.18
CA LEU A 401 71.68 -14.20 67.32
C LEU A 401 71.04 -14.98 68.48
N HIS A 402 69.98 -15.74 68.21
CA HIS A 402 69.27 -16.51 69.23
C HIS A 402 69.92 -17.87 69.54
N GLY A 403 70.79 -18.37 68.68
CA GLY A 403 71.57 -19.58 68.91
C GLY A 403 72.92 -19.24 69.53
N LEU A 404 73.96 -19.18 68.68
CA LEU A 404 75.36 -19.10 69.11
C LEU A 404 75.66 -17.86 69.97
N PHE A 405 75.12 -16.69 69.63
CA PHE A 405 75.40 -15.46 70.38
C PHE A 405 74.71 -15.47 71.74
N TYR A 406 73.41 -15.79 71.79
CA TYR A 406 72.69 -15.91 73.04
C TYR A 406 73.27 -17.01 73.94
N GLU A 407 73.63 -18.16 73.39
CA GLU A 407 74.28 -19.23 74.16
C GLU A 407 75.65 -18.81 74.71
N SER A 408 76.45 -18.07 73.94
CA SER A 408 77.82 -17.72 74.32
C SER A 408 77.92 -16.51 75.24
N VAL A 409 77.06 -15.51 75.09
CA VAL A 409 77.14 -14.22 75.81
C VAL A 409 75.91 -13.99 76.68
N GLY A 410 74.73 -14.41 76.21
CA GLY A 410 73.43 -14.16 76.84
C GLY A 410 72.97 -15.21 77.86
N THR A 411 73.65 -16.36 77.96
CA THR A 411 73.28 -17.41 78.91
C THR A 411 73.48 -16.92 80.33
N LYS A 412 72.50 -17.22 81.20
CA LYS A 412 72.48 -16.81 82.61
C LYS A 412 73.78 -17.12 83.36
N ASP A 413 74.44 -18.23 83.01
CA ASP A 413 75.70 -18.66 83.64
C ASP A 413 76.89 -17.80 83.24
N VAL A 414 76.97 -17.34 81.98
CA VAL A 414 78.06 -16.46 81.50
C VAL A 414 77.89 -15.06 82.08
N LEU A 415 76.67 -14.52 82.09
CA LEU A 415 76.37 -13.25 82.77
C LEU A 415 76.66 -13.33 84.27
N LYS A 416 76.35 -14.46 84.91
CA LYS A 416 76.67 -14.68 86.32
C LYS A 416 78.19 -14.70 86.57
N LEU A 417 78.95 -15.37 85.70
CA LEU A 417 80.42 -15.39 85.78
C LEU A 417 81.01 -13.99 85.56
N PHE A 418 80.53 -13.25 84.58
CA PHE A 418 80.92 -11.86 84.34
C PHE A 418 80.66 -10.99 85.57
N PHE A 419 79.46 -11.06 86.16
CA PHE A 419 79.11 -10.31 87.37
C PHE A 419 79.99 -10.70 88.57
N HIS A 420 80.33 -11.98 88.73
CA HIS A 420 81.24 -12.43 89.78
C HIS A 420 82.67 -11.93 89.56
N LEU A 421 83.16 -11.91 88.32
CA LEU A 421 84.48 -11.34 87.99
C LEU A 421 84.53 -9.84 88.22
N GLU A 422 83.50 -9.09 87.81
CA GLU A 422 83.37 -7.66 88.12
C GLU A 422 83.37 -7.42 89.63
N PHE A 423 82.62 -8.22 90.39
CA PHE A 423 82.60 -8.12 91.85
C PHE A 423 83.98 -8.38 92.48
N CYS A 424 84.70 -9.42 92.02
CA CYS A 424 86.05 -9.72 92.49
C CYS A 424 87.03 -8.60 92.12
N TYR A 425 86.92 -8.05 90.90
CA TYR A 425 87.76 -6.95 90.44
C TYR A 425 87.54 -5.68 91.27
N GLU A 426 86.28 -5.32 91.52
CA GLU A 426 85.91 -4.18 92.36
C GLU A 426 86.44 -4.36 93.79
N LYS A 427 86.45 -5.59 94.33
CA LYS A 427 87.00 -5.85 95.67
C LYS A 427 88.52 -5.75 95.73
N VAL A 428 89.23 -6.17 94.68
CA VAL A 428 90.70 -6.18 94.65
C VAL A 428 91.27 -4.79 94.35
N TYR A 429 90.67 -4.07 93.40
CA TYR A 429 91.17 -2.78 92.93
C TYR A 429 90.39 -1.57 93.48
N ALA A 430 89.27 -1.78 94.20
CA ALA A 430 88.36 -0.74 94.72
C ALA A 430 87.75 0.19 93.64
N GLU A 431 87.92 -0.15 92.36
CA GLU A 431 87.43 0.57 91.21
C GLU A 431 86.49 -0.33 90.39
N LYS A 432 85.43 0.26 89.84
CA LYS A 432 84.55 -0.48 88.91
C LYS A 432 85.25 -0.62 87.56
N PRO A 433 85.25 -1.82 86.95
CA PRO A 433 85.82 -2.01 85.62
C PRO A 433 84.91 -1.35 84.58
N ILE A 434 85.16 -0.08 84.26
CA ILE A 434 84.44 0.61 83.18
C ILE A 434 85.09 0.21 81.86
N ASN A 435 84.30 -0.42 80.96
CA ASN A 435 84.68 -0.79 79.59
C ASN A 435 85.84 -1.80 79.45
N LYS A 436 86.01 -2.74 80.38
CA LYS A 436 86.96 -3.85 80.22
C LYS A 436 86.23 -5.14 79.83
N ASP A 437 86.75 -5.84 78.82
CA ASP A 437 86.22 -7.13 78.39
C ASP A 437 86.39 -8.19 79.50
N MET A 438 85.51 -9.19 79.54
CA MET A 438 85.48 -10.24 80.55
C MET A 438 86.84 -10.93 80.71
N ILE A 439 87.50 -11.20 79.59
CA ILE A 439 88.82 -11.83 79.54
C ILE A 439 89.87 -10.90 80.15
N ALA A 440 89.83 -9.60 79.82
CA ALA A 440 90.77 -8.63 80.38
C ALA A 440 90.58 -8.41 81.89
N VAL A 441 89.34 -8.46 82.39
CA VAL A 441 89.05 -8.44 83.85
C VAL A 441 89.62 -9.69 84.52
N ALA A 442 89.46 -10.86 83.91
CA ALA A 442 90.03 -12.10 84.42
C ALA A 442 91.57 -12.11 84.39
N GLU A 443 92.19 -11.70 83.29
CA GLU A 443 93.65 -11.62 83.14
C GLU A 443 94.28 -10.60 84.10
N SER A 444 93.61 -9.48 84.37
CA SER A 444 94.12 -8.49 85.33
C SER A 444 93.97 -8.93 86.79
N LEU A 445 92.93 -9.72 87.11
CA LEU A 445 92.82 -10.44 88.38
C LEU A 445 93.87 -11.54 88.49
N GLU A 446 94.12 -12.29 87.42
CA GLU A 446 95.13 -13.33 87.37
C GLU A 446 96.54 -12.73 87.50
N ALA A 447 96.84 -11.65 86.79
CA ALA A 447 98.10 -10.92 86.90
C ALA A 447 98.29 -10.35 88.30
N PHE A 448 97.23 -9.82 88.94
CA PHE A 448 97.29 -9.42 90.34
C PHE A 448 97.58 -10.60 91.26
N TYR A 449 96.91 -11.72 91.05
CA TYR A 449 97.12 -12.94 91.83
C TYR A 449 98.55 -13.46 91.65
N LEU A 450 99.08 -13.47 90.42
CA LEU A 450 100.44 -13.89 90.10
C LEU A 450 101.48 -12.92 90.64
N ASP A 451 101.26 -11.60 90.57
CA ASP A 451 102.17 -10.62 91.18
C ASP A 451 102.12 -10.69 92.70
N TYR A 452 100.93 -10.84 93.29
CA TYR A 452 100.77 -11.07 94.72
C TYR A 452 101.47 -12.36 95.16
N SER A 453 101.30 -13.46 94.41
CA SER A 453 102.03 -14.72 94.64
C SER A 453 103.53 -14.53 94.49
N LYS A 454 103.99 -13.81 93.46
CA LYS A 454 105.40 -13.50 93.26
C LYS A 454 105.96 -12.63 94.37
N ARG A 455 105.18 -11.71 94.94
CA ARG A 455 105.55 -10.91 96.12
C ARG A 455 105.61 -11.79 97.37
N LEU A 456 104.70 -12.75 97.53
CA LEU A 456 104.78 -13.77 98.58
C LEU A 456 106.02 -14.67 98.41
N ASP A 457 106.37 -15.04 97.18
CA ASP A 457 107.56 -15.84 96.88
C ASP A 457 108.87 -15.02 97.05
N ALA A 458 108.86 -13.73 96.71
CA ALA A 458 109.98 -12.80 96.91
C ALA A 458 110.17 -12.41 98.39
N LEU A 459 109.16 -12.64 99.23
CA LEU A 459 109.27 -12.61 100.69
C LEU A 459 110.08 -13.79 101.26
N ARG A 460 110.90 -14.49 100.45
CA ARG A 460 112.04 -15.29 100.94
C ARG A 460 113.18 -14.38 101.39
N SER A 461 112.99 -13.77 102.55
CA SER A 461 114.06 -13.23 103.38
C SER A 461 114.59 -14.34 104.28
N ASP A 462 115.86 -14.29 104.69
CA ASP A 462 116.46 -15.17 105.72
C ASP A 462 115.61 -15.25 107.00
N THR A 463 114.73 -14.29 107.25
CA THR A 463 113.74 -14.32 108.35
C THR A 463 112.60 -15.30 108.10
N VAL A 464 112.11 -15.42 106.86
CA VAL A 464 111.05 -16.37 106.46
C VAL A 464 111.63 -17.77 106.29
N ASP A 465 112.84 -17.94 105.76
CA ASP A 465 113.49 -19.27 105.74
C ASP A 465 113.84 -19.77 107.15
N ARG A 466 114.16 -18.87 108.10
CA ARG A 466 114.27 -19.22 109.52
C ARG A 466 112.92 -19.59 110.13
N ALA A 467 111.86 -18.83 109.85
CA ALA A 467 110.52 -19.14 110.34
C ALA A 467 109.95 -20.43 109.74
N VAL A 468 110.17 -20.69 108.45
CA VAL A 468 109.81 -21.93 107.74
C VAL A 468 110.64 -23.10 108.24
N ASN A 469 111.94 -22.94 108.51
CA ASN A 469 112.74 -24.00 109.13
C ASN A 469 112.31 -24.28 110.57
N ILE A 470 112.00 -23.26 111.37
CA ILE A 470 111.41 -23.44 112.71
C ILE A 470 110.07 -24.15 112.59
N CYS A 471 109.19 -23.74 111.67
CA CYS A 471 107.88 -24.35 111.47
C CYS A 471 108.00 -25.80 111.00
N LEU A 472 108.86 -26.08 110.02
CA LEU A 472 109.17 -27.44 109.54
C LEU A 472 109.83 -28.30 110.61
N GLU A 473 110.70 -27.76 111.46
CA GLU A 473 111.25 -28.49 112.61
C GLU A 473 110.17 -28.78 113.65
N THR A 474 109.28 -27.82 113.93
CA THR A 474 108.15 -28.04 114.84
C THR A 474 107.15 -29.04 114.28
N GLU A 475 106.81 -28.99 112.99
CA GLU A 475 105.96 -29.96 112.31
C GLU A 475 106.64 -31.33 112.24
N ARG A 476 107.95 -31.41 111.96
CA ARG A 476 108.69 -32.69 112.02
C ARG A 476 108.72 -33.25 113.44
N ARG A 477 108.85 -32.41 114.46
CA ARG A 477 108.81 -32.82 115.88
C ARG A 477 107.41 -33.29 116.27
N GLN A 478 106.37 -32.56 115.86
CA GLN A 478 104.97 -32.96 116.04
C GLN A 478 104.63 -34.23 115.27
N ALA A 479 105.10 -34.40 114.03
CA ALA A 479 104.91 -35.61 113.23
C ALA A 479 105.65 -36.80 113.84
N ARG A 480 106.89 -36.63 114.33
CA ARG A 480 107.61 -37.70 115.06
C ARG A 480 106.91 -38.07 116.36
N ASN A 481 106.42 -37.08 117.12
CA ASN A 481 105.64 -37.31 118.32
C ASN A 481 104.30 -37.97 117.99
N ALA A 482 103.63 -37.58 116.90
CA ALA A 482 102.40 -38.20 116.41
C ALA A 482 102.65 -39.63 115.93
N ILE A 483 103.79 -39.94 115.32
CA ILE A 483 104.16 -41.30 114.94
C ILE A 483 104.46 -42.14 116.19
N LYS A 484 105.18 -41.59 117.19
CA LYS A 484 105.41 -42.28 118.47
C LYS A 484 104.10 -42.52 119.21
N ALA A 485 103.27 -41.49 119.36
CA ALA A 485 101.95 -41.56 119.95
C ALA A 485 101.03 -42.50 119.17
N ALA A 486 101.09 -42.54 117.84
CA ALA A 486 100.31 -43.49 117.04
C ALA A 486 100.79 -44.93 117.20
N LYS A 487 102.09 -45.17 117.41
CA LYS A 487 102.63 -46.50 117.76
C LYS A 487 102.21 -46.91 119.17
N GLU A 488 102.31 -46.01 120.15
CA GLU A 488 101.85 -46.23 121.52
C GLU A 488 100.33 -46.46 121.56
N LEU A 489 99.53 -45.66 120.87
CA LEU A 489 98.08 -45.80 120.75
C LEU A 489 97.70 -47.06 120.00
N LYS A 490 98.44 -47.47 118.97
CA LYS A 490 98.24 -48.80 118.37
C LYS A 490 98.52 -49.91 119.38
N LEU A 491 99.58 -49.80 120.19
CA LEU A 491 99.89 -50.77 121.24
C LEU A 491 98.79 -50.78 122.31
N PHE A 492 98.32 -49.60 122.73
CA PHE A 492 97.22 -49.42 123.67
C PHE A 492 95.92 -49.98 123.12
N ASN A 493 95.56 -49.71 121.87
CA ASN A 493 94.35 -50.27 121.23
C ASN A 493 94.46 -51.79 121.04
N LEU A 494 95.67 -52.34 120.89
CA LEU A 494 95.90 -53.79 120.84
C LEU A 494 95.77 -54.41 122.24
N LEU A 495 96.30 -53.73 123.26
CA LEU A 495 96.14 -54.10 124.66
C LEU A 495 94.67 -53.97 125.10
N GLU A 496 93.98 -52.92 124.68
CA GLU A 496 92.56 -52.66 124.90
C GLU A 496 91.70 -53.67 124.14
N ARG A 497 92.01 -54.02 122.89
CA ARG A 497 91.35 -55.16 122.21
C ARG A 497 91.58 -56.47 122.95
N ASN A 498 92.78 -56.71 123.48
CA ASN A 498 93.06 -57.93 124.24
C ASN A 498 92.36 -57.93 125.61
N LEU A 499 92.27 -56.80 126.30
CA LEU A 499 91.51 -56.60 127.54
C LEU A 499 90.01 -56.69 127.31
N LEU A 500 89.46 -56.01 126.31
CA LEU A 500 88.05 -56.10 125.91
C LEU A 500 87.69 -57.52 125.42
N ARG A 501 88.64 -58.25 124.82
CA ARG A 501 88.49 -59.68 124.48
C ARG A 501 88.57 -60.59 125.72
N ALA A 502 89.39 -60.26 126.71
CA ALA A 502 89.45 -60.98 127.99
C ALA A 502 88.21 -60.71 128.89
N HIS A 503 87.59 -59.52 128.74
CA HIS A 503 86.40 -59.10 129.49
C HIS A 503 85.06 -59.29 128.73
N GLY A 504 85.05 -60.02 127.60
CA GLY A 504 83.83 -60.60 127.03
C GLY A 504 82.83 -59.67 126.32
N LEU A 505 83.24 -58.50 125.80
CA LEU A 505 82.33 -57.60 125.06
C LEU A 505 82.60 -57.63 123.53
N PRO A 506 81.63 -58.01 122.69
CA PRO A 506 81.83 -58.15 121.23
C PRO A 506 81.94 -56.80 120.49
N PRO A 507 82.91 -56.64 119.55
CA PRO A 507 83.21 -55.37 118.89
C PRO A 507 82.22 -54.97 117.78
N LYS A 508 81.84 -53.69 117.73
CA LYS A 508 81.01 -53.08 116.67
C LYS A 508 81.83 -52.77 115.40
N ILE A 509 81.28 -53.12 114.24
CA ILE A 509 81.82 -52.93 112.89
C ILE A 509 81.27 -51.63 112.28
N THR A 510 82.09 -50.85 111.55
CA THR A 510 81.62 -49.86 110.55
C THR A 510 82.45 -49.96 109.24
N PRO A 511 81.81 -49.94 108.04
CA PRO A 511 82.46 -50.14 106.72
C PRO A 511 82.90 -48.84 106.00
N PRO A 512 83.77 -48.92 104.95
CA PRO A 512 84.44 -47.78 104.29
C PRO A 512 83.75 -47.25 103.01
N VAL A 513 84.07 -45.99 102.66
CA VAL A 513 83.55 -45.18 101.52
C VAL A 513 84.41 -45.36 100.25
N LEU A 514 83.77 -45.40 99.06
CA LEU A 514 84.40 -45.53 97.72
C LEU A 514 84.36 -44.21 96.89
N PRO A 515 85.22 -44.04 95.85
CA PRO A 515 85.42 -42.79 95.07
C PRO A 515 84.75 -42.75 93.66
N MET A 516 84.61 -41.54 93.10
CA MET A 516 83.97 -41.18 91.82
C MET A 516 84.84 -41.38 90.54
N THR A 517 84.18 -41.61 89.39
CA THR A 517 84.78 -41.78 88.03
C THR A 517 84.27 -40.76 87.00
N THR A 518 85.07 -40.58 85.94
CA THR A 518 85.01 -39.58 84.85
C THR A 518 84.27 -40.02 83.55
N THR A 519 83.95 -39.00 82.76
CA THR A 519 83.16 -38.84 81.50
C THR A 519 83.66 -39.60 80.24
N LYS A 520 82.73 -39.97 79.32
CA LYS A 520 82.99 -40.44 77.92
C LYS A 520 82.21 -39.60 76.89
N GLN A 521 82.85 -39.29 75.76
CA GLN A 521 82.29 -38.60 74.58
C GLN A 521 81.68 -39.59 73.56
N ALA A 522 80.64 -39.18 72.84
CA ALA A 522 79.97 -39.96 71.78
C ALA A 522 80.02 -39.26 70.41
N LYS A 523 80.07 -40.10 69.37
CA LYS A 523 80.35 -39.85 67.94
C LYS A 523 79.07 -39.46 67.15
N ILE A 524 79.20 -38.52 66.21
CA ILE A 524 78.18 -38.12 65.23
C ILE A 524 78.33 -38.95 63.94
N THR A 525 77.22 -39.38 63.33
CA THR A 525 77.16 -39.77 61.91
C THR A 525 75.97 -39.12 61.19
N SER A 526 76.24 -38.61 59.98
CA SER A 526 75.31 -37.97 59.05
C SER A 526 74.88 -38.92 57.93
N LYS A 527 73.64 -38.80 57.43
CA LYS A 527 73.20 -39.34 56.13
C LYS A 527 72.42 -38.27 55.33
N PRO A 528 72.48 -38.29 53.98
CA PRO A 528 71.96 -37.23 53.12
C PRO A 528 70.58 -37.56 52.51
N ARG A 529 69.76 -36.53 52.22
CA ARG A 529 68.61 -36.60 51.30
C ARG A 529 68.89 -35.71 50.09
N ARG A 530 68.78 -36.32 48.90
CA ARG A 530 68.84 -35.68 47.58
C ARG A 530 67.52 -34.96 47.27
N ASN A 531 67.63 -33.76 46.71
CA ASN A 531 66.66 -33.11 45.81
C ASN A 531 67.46 -32.35 44.75
N CYS A 532 67.07 -32.47 43.48
CA CYS A 532 67.06 -31.43 42.43
C CYS A 532 66.61 -32.07 41.08
N LYS A 533 65.47 -31.62 40.52
CA LYS A 533 65.31 -30.69 39.37
C LYS A 533 65.21 -31.47 38.05
N GLU A 534 64.38 -31.11 37.07
CA GLU A 534 63.92 -29.79 36.61
C GLU A 534 62.66 -29.21 37.25
#